data_AF-A0A2V7WMM5-F1
#
_entry.id   AF-A0A2V7WMM5-F1
#
_cell.length_a   1.000
_cell.length_b   1.000
_cell.length_c   1.000
_cell.angle_alpha   90.00
_cell.angle_beta   90.00
_cell.angle_gamma   90.00
#
_symmetry.space_group_name_H-M   'P 1'
#
loop_
_entity.id
_entity.type
_entity.pdbx_description
1 polymer ?
#
loop_
_entity_poly.entity_id
_entity_poly.type
_entity_poly.pdbx_seq_one_letter_code
_entity_poly.pdbx_strand_id
1 'polypeptide(L)'
;MALRGDEVASSIDAHVREALEKLVGEIRSSVEDVREAVDQQLRAALQSVQADVNSVTFLPHIQKAITDLERALTGAAPARSSADAGRVKRAVQAVEQGTSQVDILNALLEQAVEFGSRAALLILRGETFSGWKGIGFSAHGGNDENVKRFNAAPGLIPELDRVLRNEQVVMWDGANLAGRFGVSGSARAILVPMVIKDKVAAAVYVDAVAAEVGKLDPASLEMLVFVTGLLIDTLAIRKKIPSPSLNEPAGAAFAPAPAAAPPARPSAPARPAAAAAPQSTMAIPSAQLRDAMVAHPTFSGTVAVPTPAAPPPPPPKSSAFATSAVPPVAAQRTGAPLAPPAEERASTQFIPPSGISTRAAGPPPTDEAKKHDEARRFARLLVSEIKLYNEAKVEQGRKNKDLYERLKEDIDRSRQMYDERISQDVRKASNYFYDELVRILADGDTAALGL
;
A
#
# COMPACT_ATOMS: atom_id res chain seq x y z
N MET A 1 -3.77 83.85 76.74
CA MET A 1 -4.48 83.58 75.47
C MET A 1 -4.09 82.24 74.83
N ALA A 2 -2.87 81.71 75.03
CA ALA A 2 -2.44 80.44 74.42
C ALA A 2 -3.22 79.18 74.89
N LEU A 3 -3.61 79.11 76.16
CA LEU A 3 -4.30 77.93 76.73
C LEU A 3 -5.70 77.67 76.14
N ARG A 4 -6.42 78.71 75.68
CA ARG A 4 -7.75 78.55 75.06
C ARG A 4 -7.68 78.10 73.60
N GLY A 5 -6.57 78.32 72.90
CA GLY A 5 -6.39 77.86 71.53
C GLY A 5 -6.16 76.35 71.44
N ASP A 6 -5.46 75.79 72.43
CA ASP A 6 -5.13 74.37 72.51
C ASP A 6 -6.37 73.51 72.83
N GLU A 7 -7.26 74.00 73.71
CA GLU A 7 -8.54 73.34 74.02
C GLU A 7 -9.47 73.28 72.80
N VAL A 8 -9.53 74.35 71.99
CA VAL A 8 -10.37 74.39 70.79
C VAL A 8 -9.80 73.49 69.69
N ALA A 9 -8.47 73.47 69.50
CA ALA A 9 -7.81 72.56 68.57
C ALA A 9 -8.03 71.09 68.98
N SER A 10 -7.88 70.75 70.26
CA SER A 10 -8.15 69.41 70.77
C SER A 10 -9.63 68.99 70.61
N SER A 11 -10.57 69.93 70.73
CA SER A 11 -11.99 69.67 70.51
C SER A 11 -12.29 69.39 69.04
N ILE A 12 -11.70 70.14 68.11
CA ILE A 12 -11.87 69.92 66.67
C ILE A 12 -11.26 68.58 66.26
N ASP A 13 -10.07 68.25 66.74
CA ASP A 13 -9.43 66.95 66.47
C ASP A 13 -10.23 65.77 67.02
N ALA A 14 -10.88 65.93 68.18
CA ALA A 14 -11.77 64.91 68.74
C ALA A 14 -13.01 64.69 67.87
N HIS A 15 -13.65 65.78 67.42
CA HIS A 15 -14.83 65.68 66.53
C HIS A 15 -14.47 65.12 65.15
N VAL A 16 -13.32 65.49 64.59
CA VAL A 16 -12.84 64.94 63.32
C VAL A 16 -12.54 63.46 63.46
N ARG A 17 -11.93 63.03 64.57
CA ARG A 17 -11.65 61.61 64.84
C ARG A 17 -12.93 60.79 65.01
N GLU A 18 -13.91 61.31 65.75
CA GLU A 18 -15.21 60.67 65.92
C GLU A 18 -15.98 60.55 64.58
N ALA A 19 -15.97 61.61 63.77
CA ALA A 19 -16.56 61.59 62.43
C ALA A 19 -15.86 60.59 61.50
N LEU A 20 -14.53 60.47 61.58
CA LEU A 20 -13.74 59.49 60.81
C LEU A 20 -14.04 58.06 61.26
N GLU A 21 -14.12 57.79 62.57
CA GLU A 21 -14.47 56.47 63.08
C GLU A 21 -15.88 56.05 62.66
N LYS A 22 -16.83 56.98 62.68
CA LYS A 22 -18.18 56.75 62.19
C LYS A 22 -18.20 56.42 60.70
N LEU A 23 -17.51 57.22 59.87
CA LEU A 23 -17.45 57.02 58.43
C LEU A 23 -16.74 55.71 58.06
N VAL A 24 -15.67 55.36 58.77
CA VAL A 24 -14.97 54.08 58.60
C VAL A 24 -15.87 52.90 59.02
N GLY A 25 -16.66 53.06 60.08
CA GLY A 25 -17.67 52.08 60.49
C GLY A 25 -18.74 51.85 59.43
N GLU A 26 -19.28 52.92 58.85
CA GLU A 26 -20.27 52.87 57.77
C GLU A 26 -19.70 52.22 56.49
N ILE A 27 -18.48 52.59 56.09
CA ILE A 27 -17.80 51.97 54.94
C ILE A 27 -17.58 50.48 55.18
N ARG A 28 -17.13 50.09 56.39
CA ARG A 28 -16.89 48.69 56.72
C ARG A 28 -18.19 47.87 56.68
N SER A 29 -19.28 48.41 57.19
CA SER A 29 -20.60 47.77 57.10
C SER A 29 -21.03 47.61 55.64
N SER A 30 -20.92 48.66 54.83
CA SER A 30 -21.29 48.62 53.42
C SER A 30 -20.44 47.61 52.62
N VAL A 31 -19.15 47.47 52.94
CA VAL A 31 -18.29 46.47 52.31
C VAL A 31 -18.71 45.05 52.67
N GLU A 32 -19.12 44.80 53.91
CA GLU A 32 -19.61 43.48 54.32
C GLU A 32 -20.94 43.15 53.64
N ASP A 33 -21.87 44.11 53.56
CA ASP A 33 -23.14 43.93 52.86
C ASP A 33 -22.95 43.62 51.36
N VAL A 34 -22.02 44.32 50.70
CA VAL A 34 -21.67 44.05 49.30
C VAL A 34 -21.04 42.67 49.15
N ARG A 35 -20.18 42.27 50.08
CA ARG A 35 -19.55 40.94 50.08
C ARG A 35 -20.59 39.84 50.21
N GLU A 36 -21.54 39.97 51.13
CA GLU A 36 -22.62 39.01 51.30
C GLU A 36 -23.51 38.93 50.05
N ALA A 37 -23.83 40.06 49.43
CA ALA A 37 -24.61 40.09 48.20
C ALA A 37 -23.88 39.40 47.03
N VAL A 38 -22.57 39.64 46.88
CA VAL A 38 -21.74 38.98 45.84
C VAL A 38 -21.65 37.47 46.10
N ASP A 39 -21.45 37.04 47.34
CA ASP A 39 -21.40 35.62 47.69
C ASP A 39 -22.75 34.93 47.42
N GLN A 40 -23.87 35.61 47.69
CA GLN A 40 -25.20 35.10 47.36
C GLN A 40 -25.41 34.99 45.85
N GLN A 41 -25.00 36.01 45.08
CA GLN A 41 -25.08 35.97 43.61
C GLN A 41 -24.19 34.88 43.01
N LEU A 42 -22.97 34.70 43.52
CA LEU A 42 -22.05 33.67 43.05
C LEU A 42 -22.59 32.27 43.34
N ARG A 43 -23.16 32.03 44.53
CA ARG A 43 -23.80 30.75 44.85
C ARG A 43 -24.99 30.45 43.95
N ALA A 44 -25.84 31.44 43.68
CA ALA A 44 -26.98 31.28 42.78
C ALA A 44 -26.53 30.97 41.34
N ALA A 45 -25.50 31.68 40.84
CA ALA A 45 -24.93 31.43 39.52
C ALA A 45 -24.34 30.02 39.40
N LEU A 46 -23.58 29.57 40.41
CA LEU A 46 -23.01 28.22 40.44
C LEU A 46 -24.09 27.13 40.48
N GLN A 47 -25.17 27.33 41.23
CA GLN A 47 -26.29 26.39 41.26
C GLN A 47 -27.01 26.32 39.90
N SER A 48 -27.18 27.47 39.22
CA SER A 48 -27.75 27.51 37.87
C SER A 48 -26.88 26.75 36.87
N VAL A 49 -25.56 26.99 36.87
CA VAL A 49 -24.63 26.30 35.97
C VAL A 49 -24.60 24.79 36.25
N GLN A 50 -24.65 24.40 37.53
CA GLN A 50 -24.70 22.98 37.90
C GLN A 50 -26.01 22.31 37.46
N ALA A 51 -27.14 23.03 37.53
CA ALA A 51 -28.42 22.55 37.03
C ALA A 51 -28.40 22.37 35.50
N ASP A 52 -27.82 23.32 34.77
CA ASP A 52 -27.62 23.22 33.33
C ASP A 52 -26.71 22.04 32.97
N VAL A 53 -25.56 21.87 33.63
CA VAL A 53 -24.64 20.73 33.40
C VAL A 53 -25.32 19.39 33.69
N ASN A 54 -26.15 19.31 34.73
CA ASN A 54 -26.91 18.09 35.03
C ASN A 54 -28.03 17.84 34.00
N SER A 55 -28.61 18.89 33.43
CA SER A 55 -29.63 18.78 32.37
C SER A 55 -29.04 18.31 31.03
N VAL A 56 -27.76 18.61 30.76
CA VAL A 56 -27.08 18.09 29.57
C VAL A 56 -26.58 16.67 29.83
N THR A 57 -27.50 15.71 29.69
CA THR A 57 -27.21 14.29 29.90
C THR A 57 -26.45 13.70 28.69
N PHE A 58 -25.14 13.93 28.63
CA PHE A 58 -24.26 13.40 27.57
C PHE A 58 -24.02 11.87 27.70
N LEU A 59 -24.00 11.33 28.91
CA LEU A 59 -23.73 9.92 29.16
C LEU A 59 -24.66 8.92 28.43
N PRO A 60 -26.00 9.06 28.46
CA PRO A 60 -26.89 8.15 27.73
C PRO A 60 -26.74 8.29 26.21
N HIS A 61 -26.38 9.48 25.70
CA HIS A 61 -26.12 9.68 24.28
C HIS A 61 -24.82 9.00 23.84
N ILE A 62 -23.76 9.11 24.63
CA ILE A 62 -22.49 8.42 24.39
C ILE A 62 -22.68 6.90 24.49
N GLN A 63 -23.38 6.41 25.52
CA GLN A 63 -23.68 4.98 25.66
C GLN A 63 -24.52 4.45 24.50
N LYS A 64 -25.52 5.21 24.04
CA LYS A 64 -26.30 4.86 22.85
C LYS A 64 -25.43 4.83 21.60
N ALA A 65 -24.58 5.83 21.39
CA ALA A 65 -23.66 5.89 20.25
C ALA A 65 -22.64 4.73 20.26
N ILE A 66 -22.10 4.38 21.43
CA ILE A 66 -21.22 3.21 21.60
C ILE A 66 -21.99 1.93 21.31
N THR A 67 -23.20 1.77 21.84
CA THR A 67 -24.03 0.56 21.61
C THR A 67 -24.43 0.42 20.14
N ASP A 68 -24.73 1.53 19.46
CA ASP A 68 -25.04 1.54 18.03
C ASP A 68 -23.80 1.21 17.19
N LEU A 69 -22.61 1.69 17.58
CA LEU A 69 -21.33 1.35 16.96
C LEU A 69 -20.95 -0.12 17.18
N GLU A 70 -21.13 -0.64 18.39
CA GLU A 70 -20.90 -2.05 18.73
C GLU A 70 -21.84 -2.96 17.94
N ARG A 71 -23.11 -2.57 17.77
CA ARG A 71 -24.09 -3.29 16.93
C ARG A 71 -23.72 -3.26 15.45
N ALA A 72 -23.15 -2.14 14.96
CA ALA A 72 -22.62 -2.04 13.60
C ALA A 72 -21.39 -2.95 13.39
N LEU A 73 -20.49 -3.01 14.38
CA LEU A 73 -19.29 -3.86 14.37
C LEU A 73 -19.61 -5.36 14.50
N THR A 74 -20.57 -5.74 15.35
CA THR A 74 -21.04 -7.14 15.46
C THR A 74 -21.89 -7.59 14.26
N GLY A 75 -22.50 -6.65 13.53
CA GLY A 75 -23.18 -6.92 12.26
C GLY A 75 -22.24 -7.18 11.06
N ALA A 76 -20.97 -6.77 11.16
CA ALA A 76 -19.93 -7.03 10.18
C ALA A 76 -19.31 -8.42 10.43
N ALA A 77 -20.00 -9.47 9.98
CA ALA A 77 -19.56 -10.84 10.20
C ALA A 77 -18.17 -11.12 9.59
N PRO A 78 -17.24 -11.76 10.32
CA PRO A 78 -15.91 -12.13 9.79
C PRO A 78 -16.01 -13.05 8.57
N ALA A 79 -17.08 -13.84 8.46
CA ALA A 79 -17.36 -14.71 7.30
C ALA A 79 -17.60 -13.93 5.99
N ARG A 80 -18.11 -12.69 6.05
CA ARG A 80 -18.25 -11.83 4.86
C ARG A 80 -16.87 -11.42 4.37
N SER A 81 -16.01 -10.92 5.25
CA SER A 81 -14.64 -10.50 4.88
C SER A 81 -13.80 -11.63 4.27
N SER A 82 -13.93 -12.88 4.75
CA SER A 82 -13.24 -14.03 4.14
C SER A 82 -13.84 -14.42 2.78
N ALA A 83 -15.16 -14.31 2.61
CA ALA A 83 -15.82 -14.56 1.33
C ALA A 83 -15.48 -13.46 0.31
N ASP A 84 -15.33 -12.21 0.75
CA ASP A 84 -14.89 -11.06 -0.04
C ASP A 84 -13.45 -11.25 -0.51
N ALA A 85 -12.54 -11.62 0.40
CA ALA A 85 -11.17 -11.98 0.04
C ALA A 85 -11.09 -13.16 -0.96
N GLY A 86 -11.97 -14.16 -0.80
CA GLY A 86 -12.09 -15.28 -1.74
C GLY A 86 -12.60 -14.87 -3.13
N ARG A 87 -13.47 -13.85 -3.22
CA ARG A 87 -13.90 -13.26 -4.50
C ARG A 87 -12.77 -12.52 -5.18
N VAL A 88 -12.07 -11.64 -4.46
CA VAL A 88 -10.90 -10.91 -5.00
C VAL A 88 -9.81 -11.87 -5.47
N LYS A 89 -9.50 -12.91 -4.70
CA LYS A 89 -8.52 -13.93 -5.09
C LYS A 89 -8.87 -14.57 -6.44
N ARG A 90 -10.13 -14.98 -6.61
CA ARG A 90 -10.60 -15.59 -7.88
C ARG A 90 -10.56 -14.60 -9.04
N ALA A 91 -10.93 -13.34 -8.79
CA ALA A 91 -10.84 -12.28 -9.80
C ALA A 91 -9.40 -12.05 -10.27
N VAL A 92 -8.45 -11.94 -9.34
CA VAL A 92 -7.03 -11.79 -9.67
C VAL A 92 -6.50 -13.02 -10.41
N GLN A 93 -6.89 -14.23 -10.00
CA GLN A 93 -6.51 -15.47 -10.69
C GLN A 93 -7.02 -15.50 -12.14
N ALA A 94 -8.26 -15.06 -12.39
CA ALA A 94 -8.83 -15.01 -13.74
C ALA A 94 -8.08 -14.01 -14.63
N VAL A 95 -7.73 -12.84 -14.11
CA VAL A 95 -6.94 -11.84 -14.85
C VAL A 95 -5.53 -12.34 -15.14
N GLU A 96 -4.89 -13.01 -14.19
CA GLU A 96 -3.52 -13.53 -14.37
C GLU A 96 -3.40 -14.57 -15.50
N GLN A 97 -4.44 -15.36 -15.73
CA GLN A 97 -4.51 -16.37 -16.79
C GLN A 97 -4.48 -15.78 -18.20
N GLY A 98 -4.75 -14.48 -18.35
CA GLY A 98 -4.70 -13.78 -19.63
C GLY A 98 -3.31 -13.86 -20.28
N THR A 99 -3.28 -14.25 -21.56
CA THR A 99 -2.02 -14.46 -22.31
C THR A 99 -1.60 -13.26 -23.16
N SER A 100 -2.52 -12.33 -23.36
CA SER A 100 -2.32 -11.07 -24.08
C SER A 100 -2.92 -9.90 -23.29
N GLN A 101 -2.52 -8.67 -23.62
CA GLN A 101 -3.06 -7.48 -22.97
C GLN A 101 -4.59 -7.38 -23.15
N VAL A 102 -5.10 -7.77 -24.31
CA VAL A 102 -6.55 -7.78 -24.59
C VAL A 102 -7.28 -8.80 -23.72
N ASP A 103 -6.71 -10.00 -23.54
CA ASP A 103 -7.31 -11.04 -22.69
C ASP A 103 -7.38 -10.58 -21.23
N ILE A 104 -6.30 -9.98 -20.74
CA ILE A 104 -6.19 -9.44 -19.37
C ILE A 104 -7.25 -8.35 -19.14
N LEU A 105 -7.39 -7.41 -20.08
CA LEU A 105 -8.36 -6.32 -19.97
C LEU A 105 -9.81 -6.81 -20.09
N ASN A 106 -10.07 -7.84 -20.90
CA ASN A 106 -11.38 -8.48 -20.97
C ASN A 106 -11.72 -9.20 -19.65
N ALA A 107 -10.80 -10.00 -19.13
CA ALA A 107 -10.95 -10.69 -17.85
C ALA A 107 -11.19 -9.68 -16.71
N LEU A 108 -10.47 -8.57 -16.67
CA LEU A 108 -10.72 -7.50 -15.71
C LEU A 108 -12.16 -7.01 -15.74
N LEU A 109 -12.70 -6.71 -16.93
CA LEU A 109 -14.08 -6.21 -17.04
C LEU A 109 -15.11 -7.26 -16.65
N GLU A 110 -14.89 -8.52 -17.01
CA GLU A 110 -15.76 -9.63 -16.62
C GLU A 110 -15.80 -9.80 -15.10
N GLN A 111 -14.64 -9.70 -14.44
CA GLN A 111 -14.55 -9.80 -12.98
C GLN A 111 -15.05 -8.54 -12.27
N ALA A 112 -14.88 -7.34 -12.85
CA ALA A 112 -15.35 -6.09 -12.26
C ALA A 112 -16.88 -6.05 -12.09
N VAL A 113 -17.63 -6.72 -12.98
CA VAL A 113 -19.10 -6.85 -12.88
C VAL A 113 -19.51 -7.82 -11.73
N GLU A 114 -18.59 -8.57 -11.12
CA GLU A 114 -18.91 -9.28 -9.87
C GLU A 114 -18.97 -8.34 -8.66
N PHE A 115 -18.27 -7.22 -8.72
CA PHE A 115 -18.20 -6.19 -7.67
C PHE A 115 -19.06 -4.96 -7.97
N GLY A 116 -19.92 -5.02 -9.00
CA GLY A 116 -20.84 -3.94 -9.40
C GLY A 116 -21.92 -4.44 -10.35
N SER A 117 -22.75 -3.56 -10.88
CA SER A 117 -23.78 -3.90 -11.87
C SER A 117 -23.24 -3.79 -13.30
N ARG A 118 -22.49 -2.72 -13.60
CA ARG A 118 -21.98 -2.43 -14.94
C ARG A 118 -20.53 -1.98 -14.84
N ALA A 119 -19.70 -2.39 -15.79
CA ALA A 119 -18.28 -2.02 -15.84
C ALA A 119 -17.88 -1.55 -17.24
N ALA A 120 -17.10 -0.46 -17.32
CA ALA A 120 -16.57 0.07 -18.56
C ALA A 120 -15.08 0.42 -18.42
N LEU A 121 -14.28 0.08 -19.43
CA LEU A 121 -12.90 0.51 -19.54
C LEU A 121 -12.81 1.73 -20.46
N LEU A 122 -12.21 2.79 -19.95
CA LEU A 122 -11.92 4.03 -20.67
C LEU A 122 -10.41 4.16 -20.84
N ILE A 123 -9.91 4.20 -22.07
CA ILE A 123 -8.48 4.36 -22.37
C ILE A 123 -8.17 5.84 -22.52
N LEU A 124 -7.10 6.30 -21.87
CA LEU A 124 -6.60 7.65 -22.01
C LEU A 124 -5.73 7.75 -23.28
N ARG A 125 -6.04 8.71 -24.15
CA ARG A 125 -5.22 9.05 -25.34
C ARG A 125 -4.95 10.54 -25.34
N GLY A 126 -3.71 10.93 -25.02
CA GLY A 126 -3.41 12.33 -24.71
C GLY A 126 -4.09 12.70 -23.39
N GLU A 127 -5.02 13.66 -23.44
CA GLU A 127 -5.84 14.06 -22.28
C GLU A 127 -7.31 13.63 -22.41
N THR A 128 -7.64 12.87 -23.46
CA THR A 128 -9.01 12.48 -23.80
C THR A 128 -9.26 11.04 -23.41
N PHE A 129 -10.31 10.78 -22.63
CA PHE A 129 -10.78 9.42 -22.36
C PHE A 129 -11.67 8.91 -23.49
N SER A 130 -11.34 7.75 -24.04
CA SER A 130 -12.13 7.07 -25.06
C SER A 130 -12.58 5.71 -24.54
N GLY A 131 -13.86 5.36 -24.70
CA GLY A 131 -14.35 4.08 -24.23
C GLY A 131 -13.86 2.92 -25.11
N TRP A 132 -13.40 1.85 -24.46
CA TRP A 132 -12.86 0.67 -25.14
C TRP A 132 -13.83 -0.49 -25.16
N LYS A 133 -14.42 -0.81 -24.00
CA LYS A 133 -15.41 -1.88 -23.86
C LYS A 133 -16.23 -1.66 -22.60
N GLY A 134 -17.53 -1.92 -22.70
CA GLY A 134 -18.46 -2.02 -21.58
C GLY A 134 -18.98 -3.45 -21.42
N ILE A 135 -19.34 -3.83 -20.20
CA ILE A 135 -20.04 -5.08 -19.88
C ILE A 135 -21.14 -4.77 -18.87
N GLY A 136 -22.31 -5.39 -19.04
CA GLY A 136 -23.44 -5.30 -18.13
C GLY A 136 -24.45 -4.19 -18.48
N PHE A 137 -24.13 -3.28 -19.41
CA PHE A 137 -25.05 -2.21 -19.81
C PHE A 137 -26.26 -2.74 -20.57
N SER A 138 -26.07 -3.80 -21.36
CA SER A 138 -27.14 -4.50 -22.08
C SER A 138 -28.23 -5.06 -21.15
N ALA A 139 -27.86 -5.56 -19.99
CA ALA A 139 -28.81 -6.08 -18.99
C ALA A 139 -29.68 -4.99 -18.33
N HIS A 140 -29.27 -3.72 -18.44
CA HIS A 140 -29.96 -2.58 -17.83
C HIS A 140 -30.57 -1.63 -18.87
N GLY A 141 -30.98 -2.17 -20.02
CA GLY A 141 -31.72 -1.43 -21.06
C GLY A 141 -30.85 -0.57 -21.99
N GLY A 142 -29.52 -0.68 -21.91
CA GLY A 142 -28.58 -0.03 -22.82
C GLY A 142 -27.97 -0.99 -23.84
N ASN A 143 -26.83 -0.61 -24.40
CA ASN A 143 -26.01 -1.46 -25.25
C ASN A 143 -24.54 -1.30 -24.86
N ASP A 144 -23.85 -2.43 -24.65
CA ASP A 144 -22.42 -2.47 -24.31
C ASP A 144 -21.54 -1.76 -25.37
N GLU A 145 -21.98 -1.74 -26.63
CA GLU A 145 -21.31 -1.04 -27.73
C GLU A 145 -21.36 0.49 -27.62
N ASN A 146 -22.28 1.06 -26.84
CA ASN A 146 -22.32 2.52 -26.62
C ASN A 146 -21.06 3.02 -25.94
N VAL A 147 -20.44 2.20 -25.09
CA VAL A 147 -19.17 2.53 -24.45
C VAL A 147 -18.07 2.74 -25.49
N LYS A 148 -18.02 1.97 -26.58
CA LYS A 148 -16.99 2.13 -27.63
C LYS A 148 -17.08 3.47 -28.37
N ARG A 149 -18.27 4.06 -28.41
CA ARG A 149 -18.52 5.36 -29.06
C ARG A 149 -18.28 6.54 -28.12
N PHE A 150 -18.03 6.27 -26.85
CA PHE A 150 -17.80 7.30 -25.85
C PHE A 150 -16.45 7.98 -26.05
N ASN A 151 -16.46 9.30 -26.01
CA ASN A 151 -15.27 10.13 -25.98
C ASN A 151 -15.52 11.32 -25.05
N ALA A 152 -14.57 11.61 -24.16
CA ALA A 152 -14.62 12.73 -23.25
C ALA A 152 -13.30 13.52 -23.28
N ALA A 153 -13.38 14.71 -23.86
CA ALA A 153 -12.32 15.71 -23.79
C ALA A 153 -12.21 16.31 -22.37
N PRO A 154 -11.07 16.91 -22.01
CA PRO A 154 -10.89 17.60 -20.74
C PRO A 154 -12.02 18.60 -20.47
N GLY A 155 -12.54 18.61 -19.23
CA GLY A 155 -13.62 19.50 -18.80
C GLY A 155 -15.04 19.03 -19.14
N LEU A 156 -15.22 17.96 -19.95
CA LEU A 156 -16.56 17.43 -20.26
C LEU A 156 -17.20 16.73 -19.05
N ILE A 157 -16.38 16.01 -18.27
CA ILE A 157 -16.82 15.20 -17.14
C ILE A 157 -15.87 15.47 -15.96
N PRO A 158 -16.33 16.17 -14.90
CA PRO A 158 -15.51 16.54 -13.75
C PRO A 158 -14.84 15.36 -13.06
N GLU A 159 -15.50 14.19 -13.05
CA GLU A 159 -14.99 12.99 -12.40
C GLU A 159 -13.78 12.41 -13.15
N LEU A 160 -13.80 12.36 -14.49
CA LEU A 160 -12.66 11.91 -15.30
C LEU A 160 -11.47 12.87 -15.18
N ASP A 161 -11.78 14.16 -15.15
CA ASP A 161 -10.84 15.25 -14.92
C ASP A 161 -10.11 15.13 -13.57
N ARG A 162 -10.84 14.76 -12.50
CA ARG A 162 -10.26 14.51 -11.18
C ARG A 162 -9.35 13.28 -11.15
N VAL A 163 -9.69 12.23 -11.89
CA VAL A 163 -8.83 11.05 -12.04
C VAL A 163 -7.54 11.41 -12.77
N LEU A 164 -7.64 12.18 -13.85
CA LEU A 164 -6.46 12.58 -14.63
C LEU A 164 -5.53 13.52 -13.85
N ARG A 165 -6.08 14.51 -13.15
CA ARG A 165 -5.28 15.56 -12.47
C ARG A 165 -4.73 15.14 -11.11
N ASN A 166 -5.47 14.31 -10.38
CA ASN A 166 -5.14 13.99 -8.99
C ASN A 166 -4.77 12.50 -8.80
N GLU A 167 -4.81 11.70 -9.87
CA GLU A 167 -4.49 10.27 -9.85
C GLU A 167 -5.22 9.48 -8.75
N GLN A 168 -6.43 9.92 -8.40
CA GLN A 168 -7.20 9.41 -7.27
C GLN A 168 -8.44 8.65 -7.75
N VAL A 169 -8.91 7.73 -6.92
CA VAL A 169 -10.20 7.07 -7.08
C VAL A 169 -11.32 8.08 -6.83
N VAL A 170 -12.34 8.10 -7.69
CA VAL A 170 -13.47 9.02 -7.59
C VAL A 170 -14.77 8.24 -7.42
N MET A 171 -15.58 8.64 -6.44
CA MET A 171 -16.87 8.02 -6.13
C MET A 171 -17.98 9.07 -6.16
N TRP A 172 -19.12 8.76 -6.78
CA TRP A 172 -20.28 9.65 -6.90
C TRP A 172 -21.57 8.85 -7.20
N ASP A 173 -22.63 9.51 -7.68
CA ASP A 173 -23.94 8.92 -7.99
C ASP A 173 -24.02 8.21 -9.36
N GLY A 174 -23.07 8.45 -10.26
CA GLY A 174 -23.03 7.86 -11.61
C GLY A 174 -23.83 8.60 -12.69
N ALA A 175 -24.57 9.67 -12.36
CA ALA A 175 -25.56 10.28 -13.25
C ALA A 175 -24.99 10.79 -14.59
N ASN A 176 -23.79 11.39 -14.58
CA ASN A 176 -23.15 11.98 -15.77
C ASN A 176 -22.63 10.95 -16.79
N LEU A 177 -22.16 9.79 -16.33
CA LEU A 177 -21.54 8.76 -17.17
C LEU A 177 -22.55 7.71 -17.63
N ALA A 178 -23.43 7.26 -16.75
CA ALA A 178 -24.49 6.31 -17.07
C ALA A 178 -25.36 6.79 -18.25
N GLY A 179 -25.82 8.06 -18.21
CA GLY A 179 -26.60 8.64 -19.30
C GLY A 179 -25.85 8.69 -20.63
N ARG A 180 -24.53 8.93 -20.61
CA ARG A 180 -23.69 8.96 -21.82
C ARG A 180 -23.42 7.56 -22.40
N PHE A 181 -23.49 6.52 -21.57
CA PHE A 181 -23.48 5.13 -22.02
C PHE A 181 -24.87 4.66 -22.50
N GLY A 182 -25.88 5.53 -22.45
CA GLY A 182 -27.23 5.24 -22.94
C GLY A 182 -28.03 4.35 -21.99
N VAL A 183 -27.72 4.40 -20.69
CA VAL A 183 -28.46 3.69 -19.63
C VAL A 183 -29.03 4.68 -18.62
N SER A 184 -30.03 4.23 -17.88
CA SER A 184 -30.54 4.96 -16.72
C SER A 184 -29.47 5.13 -15.63
N GLY A 185 -29.59 6.23 -14.89
CA GLY A 185 -28.65 6.62 -13.83
C GLY A 185 -28.41 5.52 -12.79
N SER A 186 -27.21 5.50 -12.25
CA SER A 186 -26.82 4.64 -11.13
C SER A 186 -27.23 5.25 -9.79
N ALA A 187 -27.14 4.45 -8.72
CA ALA A 187 -27.24 4.98 -7.36
C ALA A 187 -25.85 5.32 -6.78
N ARG A 188 -24.83 4.55 -7.17
CA ARG A 188 -23.41 4.81 -6.86
C ARG A 188 -22.55 4.40 -8.04
N ALA A 189 -21.45 5.12 -8.25
CA ALA A 189 -20.42 4.79 -9.21
C ALA A 189 -19.03 5.07 -8.65
N ILE A 190 -18.05 4.33 -9.17
CA ILE A 190 -16.63 4.46 -8.88
C ILE A 190 -15.86 4.55 -10.20
N LEU A 191 -14.83 5.38 -10.21
CA LEU A 191 -13.87 5.49 -11.28
C LEU A 191 -12.47 5.28 -10.69
N VAL A 192 -11.83 4.20 -11.11
CA VAL A 192 -10.52 3.78 -10.62
C VAL A 192 -9.46 4.03 -11.70
N PRO A 193 -8.44 4.87 -11.46
CA PRO A 193 -7.32 5.01 -12.39
C PRO A 193 -6.56 3.70 -12.54
N MET A 194 -6.18 3.37 -13.77
CA MET A 194 -5.25 2.29 -14.07
C MET A 194 -3.92 2.89 -14.51
N VAL A 195 -2.90 2.64 -13.69
CA VAL A 195 -1.53 3.09 -13.94
C VAL A 195 -0.76 1.96 -14.64
N ILE A 196 -0.07 2.32 -15.73
CA ILE A 196 0.79 1.44 -16.53
C ILE A 196 2.09 2.21 -16.76
N LYS A 197 3.23 1.64 -16.36
CA LYS A 197 4.55 2.30 -16.42
C LYS A 197 4.57 3.69 -15.78
N ASP A 198 4.06 3.78 -14.56
CA ASP A 198 3.99 5.02 -13.75
C ASP A 198 3.17 6.16 -14.38
N LYS A 199 2.26 5.85 -15.32
CA LYS A 199 1.35 6.83 -15.91
C LYS A 199 -0.08 6.30 -15.92
N VAL A 200 -1.05 7.17 -15.65
CA VAL A 200 -2.48 6.85 -15.84
C VAL A 200 -2.70 6.56 -17.33
N ALA A 201 -3.01 5.32 -17.66
CA ALA A 201 -3.23 4.87 -19.03
C ALA A 201 -4.70 4.60 -19.34
N ALA A 202 -5.49 4.29 -18.32
CA ALA A 202 -6.92 4.06 -18.43
C ALA A 202 -7.64 4.43 -17.12
N ALA A 203 -8.97 4.47 -17.17
CA ALA A 203 -9.84 4.56 -16.01
C ALA A 203 -10.92 3.48 -16.14
N VAL A 204 -11.17 2.77 -15.04
CA VAL A 204 -12.20 1.73 -14.95
C VAL A 204 -13.40 2.31 -14.25
N TYR A 205 -14.50 2.43 -14.98
CA TYR A 205 -15.79 2.85 -14.45
C TYR A 205 -16.57 1.61 -14.02
N VAL A 206 -17.05 1.60 -12.79
CA VAL A 206 -17.99 0.59 -12.30
C VAL A 206 -19.13 1.29 -11.58
N ASP A 207 -20.35 0.83 -11.78
CA ASP A 207 -21.50 1.38 -11.07
C ASP A 207 -22.40 0.31 -10.48
N ALA A 208 -23.30 0.75 -9.61
CA ALA A 208 -24.37 -0.08 -9.06
C ALA A 208 -25.72 0.60 -9.22
N VAL A 209 -26.68 -0.16 -9.76
CA VAL A 209 -28.08 0.25 -9.81
C VAL A 209 -28.69 0.19 -8.40
N ALA A 210 -29.81 0.89 -8.17
CA ALA A 210 -30.45 0.97 -6.85
C ALA A 210 -30.73 -0.38 -6.19
N ALA A 211 -31.02 -1.42 -6.98
CA ALA A 211 -31.26 -2.78 -6.50
C ALA A 211 -29.99 -3.52 -6.03
N GLU A 212 -28.81 -3.09 -6.50
CA GLU A 212 -27.53 -3.79 -6.30
C GLU A 212 -26.48 -2.91 -5.62
N VAL A 213 -26.88 -1.84 -4.92
CA VAL A 213 -25.92 -0.92 -4.26
C VAL A 213 -25.03 -1.66 -3.26
N GLY A 214 -25.55 -2.69 -2.57
CA GLY A 214 -24.78 -3.52 -1.64
C GLY A 214 -23.77 -4.46 -2.30
N LYS A 215 -23.78 -4.58 -3.64
CA LYS A 215 -22.79 -5.34 -4.42
C LYS A 215 -21.54 -4.53 -4.69
N LEU A 216 -21.63 -3.19 -4.67
CA LEU A 216 -20.52 -2.30 -4.97
C LEU A 216 -19.45 -2.38 -3.88
N ASP A 217 -18.29 -2.94 -4.23
CA ASP A 217 -17.14 -3.04 -3.33
C ASP A 217 -15.93 -2.25 -3.88
N PRO A 218 -15.73 -1.00 -3.43
CA PRO A 218 -14.64 -0.14 -3.86
C PRO A 218 -13.25 -0.76 -3.65
N ALA A 219 -12.98 -1.33 -2.48
CA ALA A 219 -11.65 -1.80 -2.11
C ALA A 219 -11.20 -2.98 -2.99
N SER A 220 -12.13 -3.88 -3.29
CA SER A 220 -11.90 -5.01 -4.20
C SER A 220 -11.63 -4.54 -5.63
N LEU A 221 -12.37 -3.54 -6.11
CA LEU A 221 -12.17 -2.96 -7.45
C LEU A 221 -10.82 -2.24 -7.56
N GLU A 222 -10.45 -1.43 -6.56
CA GLU A 222 -9.15 -0.75 -6.50
C GLU A 222 -7.99 -1.75 -6.57
N MET A 223 -8.05 -2.81 -5.75
CA MET A 223 -7.04 -3.87 -5.74
C MET A 223 -6.96 -4.59 -7.10
N LEU A 224 -8.10 -4.95 -7.68
CA LEU A 224 -8.16 -5.66 -8.95
C LEU A 224 -7.58 -4.82 -10.10
N VAL A 225 -7.91 -3.53 -10.18
CA VAL A 225 -7.38 -2.62 -11.20
C VAL A 225 -5.88 -2.39 -11.02
N PHE A 226 -5.42 -2.20 -9.78
CA PHE A 226 -4.00 -2.05 -9.46
C PHE A 226 -3.19 -3.27 -9.90
N VAL A 227 -3.62 -4.48 -9.49
CA VAL A 227 -2.95 -5.73 -9.88
C VAL A 227 -2.97 -5.94 -11.39
N THR A 228 -4.08 -5.57 -12.06
CA THR A 228 -4.17 -5.65 -13.52
C THR A 228 -3.15 -4.73 -14.21
N GLY A 229 -2.95 -3.51 -13.71
CA GLY A 229 -1.92 -2.60 -14.21
C GLY A 229 -0.52 -3.21 -14.14
N LEU A 230 -0.17 -3.78 -12.97
CA LEU A 230 1.11 -4.48 -12.76
C LEU A 230 1.27 -5.71 -13.67
N LEU A 231 0.20 -6.47 -13.91
CA LEU A 231 0.21 -7.62 -14.83
C LEU A 231 0.47 -7.19 -16.28
N ILE A 232 -0.09 -6.05 -16.70
CA ILE A 232 0.18 -5.50 -18.04
C ILE A 232 1.62 -4.99 -18.14
N ASP A 233 2.14 -4.33 -17.11
CA ASP A 233 3.53 -3.85 -17.07
C ASP A 233 4.55 -4.99 -17.19
N THR A 234 4.25 -6.12 -16.56
CA THR A 234 5.13 -7.31 -16.54
C THR A 234 4.89 -8.27 -17.71
N LEU A 235 3.89 -8.03 -18.58
CA LEU A 235 3.48 -8.95 -19.64
C LEU A 235 4.62 -9.31 -20.60
N ALA A 236 5.48 -8.35 -20.94
CA ALA A 236 6.60 -8.56 -21.88
C ALA A 236 7.73 -9.43 -21.31
N ILE A 237 7.85 -9.52 -19.98
CA ILE A 237 8.98 -10.18 -19.28
C ILE A 237 8.55 -11.42 -18.47
N ARG A 238 7.24 -11.62 -18.24
CA ARG A 238 6.75 -12.74 -17.46
C ARG A 238 6.88 -14.06 -18.20
N LYS A 239 7.31 -15.10 -17.49
CA LYS A 239 7.07 -16.49 -17.92
C LYS A 239 5.56 -16.74 -17.74
N LYS A 240 4.88 -17.31 -18.75
CA LYS A 240 3.42 -17.53 -18.79
C LYS A 240 2.93 -18.61 -17.80
N ILE A 241 3.54 -18.71 -16.63
CA ILE A 241 3.23 -19.67 -15.58
C ILE A 241 2.35 -18.93 -14.56
N PRO A 242 1.08 -19.32 -14.36
CA PRO A 242 0.23 -18.74 -13.33
C PRO A 242 0.83 -18.91 -11.93
N SER A 243 0.56 -17.95 -11.04
CA SER A 243 1.12 -17.92 -9.70
C SER A 243 0.56 -19.06 -8.86
N PRO A 244 1.42 -19.95 -8.31
CA PRO A 244 0.97 -21.07 -7.48
C PRO A 244 0.16 -20.64 -6.25
N SER A 245 0.40 -19.43 -5.71
CA SER A 245 -0.29 -18.87 -4.55
C SER A 245 -1.76 -18.49 -4.83
N LEU A 246 -2.12 -18.29 -6.09
CA LEU A 246 -3.49 -17.95 -6.50
C LEU A 246 -4.34 -19.18 -6.79
N ASN A 247 -3.73 -20.36 -6.89
CA ASN A 247 -4.48 -21.61 -7.00
C ASN A 247 -5.30 -21.87 -5.73
N GLU A 248 -6.47 -22.47 -5.89
CA GLU A 248 -7.17 -23.04 -4.74
C GLU A 248 -6.26 -24.07 -4.08
N PRO A 249 -6.10 -24.05 -2.75
CA PRO A 249 -5.41 -25.14 -2.09
C PRO A 249 -6.16 -26.42 -2.46
N ALA A 250 -5.49 -27.30 -3.21
CA ALA A 250 -5.99 -28.66 -3.45
C ALA A 250 -6.41 -29.18 -2.08
N GLY A 251 -7.71 -29.40 -1.90
CA GLY A 251 -8.33 -29.49 -0.59
C GLY A 251 -7.47 -30.27 0.38
N ALA A 252 -6.77 -29.56 1.28
CA ALA A 252 -6.55 -30.09 2.60
C ALA A 252 -7.94 -30.07 3.25
N ALA A 253 -8.79 -31.01 2.82
CA ALA A 253 -9.65 -31.66 3.75
C ALA A 253 -8.71 -32.02 4.89
N PHE A 254 -8.80 -31.26 5.99
CA PHE A 254 -8.32 -31.75 7.25
C PHE A 254 -8.95 -33.13 7.35
N ALA A 255 -8.14 -34.17 7.15
CA ALA A 255 -8.59 -35.52 7.39
C ALA A 255 -9.22 -35.46 8.79
N PRO A 256 -10.49 -35.89 8.98
CA PRO A 256 -11.05 -35.93 10.31
C PRO A 256 -10.02 -36.66 11.17
N ALA A 257 -9.61 -36.01 12.27
CA ALA A 257 -8.66 -36.58 13.20
C ALA A 257 -9.06 -38.03 13.45
N PRO A 258 -8.13 -39.00 13.36
CA PRO A 258 -8.47 -40.41 13.51
C PRO A 258 -9.20 -40.55 14.83
N ALA A 259 -10.48 -40.94 14.77
CA ALA A 259 -11.27 -41.25 15.95
C ALA A 259 -10.46 -42.24 16.79
N ALA A 260 -10.28 -41.89 18.07
CA ALA A 260 -9.54 -42.70 19.02
C ALA A 260 -9.97 -44.17 18.91
N ALA A 261 -9.00 -45.04 18.60
CA ALA A 261 -9.21 -46.47 18.58
C ALA A 261 -9.71 -46.91 19.97
N PRO A 262 -10.78 -47.71 20.06
CA PRO A 262 -11.20 -48.27 21.34
C PRO A 262 -10.10 -49.20 21.92
N PRO A 263 -9.95 -49.26 23.26
CA PRO A 263 -8.84 -49.97 23.88
C PRO A 263 -8.89 -51.46 23.56
N ALA A 264 -7.73 -51.98 23.14
CA ALA A 264 -7.52 -53.38 22.79
C ALA A 264 -7.81 -54.30 23.98
N ARG A 265 -8.65 -55.33 23.76
CA ARG A 265 -8.74 -56.49 24.66
C ARG A 265 -7.50 -57.37 24.47
N PRO A 266 -6.99 -57.99 25.56
CA PRO A 266 -5.85 -58.89 25.47
C PRO A 266 -6.24 -60.19 24.74
N SER A 267 -5.48 -60.50 23.69
CA SER A 267 -5.57 -61.75 22.92
C SER A 267 -4.83 -62.88 23.65
N ALA A 268 -5.55 -63.99 23.90
CA ALA A 268 -5.01 -65.27 24.36
C ALA A 268 -4.47 -66.11 23.16
N PRO A 269 -3.65 -67.15 23.41
CA PRO A 269 -2.52 -67.52 22.55
C PRO A 269 -2.83 -68.43 21.36
N ALA A 270 -1.91 -68.36 20.39
CA ALA A 270 -1.92 -69.02 19.09
C ALA A 270 -1.94 -70.55 19.12
N ARG A 271 -2.61 -71.14 18.13
CA ARG A 271 -2.47 -72.55 17.72
C ARG A 271 -2.07 -72.60 16.23
N PRO A 272 -1.19 -73.54 15.81
CA PRO A 272 -0.37 -73.34 14.62
C PRO A 272 -0.97 -73.86 13.31
N ALA A 273 -0.57 -73.15 12.25
CA ALA A 273 -0.26 -73.56 10.87
C ALA A 273 -1.08 -74.66 10.18
N ALA A 274 -1.71 -74.27 9.07
CA ALA A 274 -1.90 -75.13 7.90
C ALA A 274 -1.60 -74.34 6.61
N ALA A 275 -0.95 -75.04 5.69
CA ALA A 275 -0.21 -74.59 4.52
C ALA A 275 -0.99 -73.87 3.43
N ALA A 276 -0.31 -72.95 2.73
CA ALA A 276 -0.42 -72.81 1.27
C ALA A 276 0.91 -72.25 0.71
N ALA A 277 1.37 -72.89 -0.36
CA ALA A 277 2.68 -72.76 -1.01
C ALA A 277 2.69 -71.65 -2.11
N PRO A 278 3.84 -71.38 -2.77
CA PRO A 278 4.24 -70.05 -3.27
C PRO A 278 3.97 -69.84 -4.77
N GLN A 279 4.00 -68.57 -5.21
CA GLN A 279 4.44 -68.25 -6.58
C GLN A 279 5.42 -67.09 -6.59
N SER A 280 6.55 -67.38 -7.23
CA SER A 280 7.80 -66.64 -7.22
C SER A 280 7.79 -65.43 -8.15
N THR A 281 8.37 -64.34 -7.64
CA THR A 281 8.88 -63.21 -8.42
C THR A 281 10.04 -63.68 -9.30
N MET A 282 9.94 -63.50 -10.63
CA MET A 282 11.10 -63.64 -11.52
C MET A 282 11.78 -62.27 -11.67
N ALA A 283 13.00 -62.18 -11.15
CA ALA A 283 13.97 -61.15 -11.51
C ALA A 283 14.67 -61.57 -12.81
N ILE A 284 14.75 -60.67 -13.79
CA ILE A 284 15.47 -60.91 -15.05
C ILE A 284 16.95 -60.53 -14.85
N PRO A 285 17.92 -61.45 -15.09
CA PRO A 285 19.34 -61.16 -15.00
C PRO A 285 19.86 -60.37 -16.22
N SER A 286 20.84 -59.49 -15.98
CA SER A 286 21.44 -58.51 -16.90
C SER A 286 22.20 -59.07 -18.13
N ALA A 287 22.05 -60.36 -18.45
CA ALA A 287 22.67 -61.00 -19.61
C ALA A 287 21.74 -61.05 -20.83
N GLN A 288 20.42 -60.89 -20.65
CA GLN A 288 19.41 -60.96 -21.72
C GLN A 288 19.20 -59.65 -22.50
N LEU A 289 19.90 -58.57 -22.13
CA LEU A 289 19.79 -57.24 -22.75
C LEU A 289 20.85 -56.99 -23.83
N ARG A 290 21.80 -57.92 -24.04
CA ARG A 290 22.88 -57.77 -25.04
C ARG A 290 22.65 -58.54 -26.35
N ASP A 291 21.70 -59.46 -26.41
CA ASP A 291 21.32 -60.15 -27.66
C ASP A 291 20.26 -59.41 -28.50
N ALA A 292 19.72 -58.30 -28.01
CA ALA A 292 18.71 -57.50 -28.73
C ALA A 292 19.30 -56.37 -29.63
N MET A 293 20.64 -56.30 -29.79
CA MET A 293 21.33 -55.25 -30.57
C MET A 293 22.14 -55.77 -31.78
N VAL A 294 21.82 -56.94 -32.33
CA VAL A 294 22.41 -57.40 -33.60
C VAL A 294 21.36 -58.05 -34.50
N ALA A 295 20.53 -57.25 -35.17
CA ALA A 295 19.80 -57.68 -36.36
C ALA A 295 19.30 -56.46 -37.16
N HIS A 296 19.98 -56.16 -38.26
CA HIS A 296 19.44 -55.31 -39.32
C HIS A 296 18.42 -56.09 -40.15
N PRO A 297 17.36 -55.46 -40.64
CA PRO A 297 16.77 -55.84 -41.92
C PRO A 297 17.02 -54.76 -42.97
N THR A 298 17.63 -55.18 -44.07
CA THR A 298 17.63 -54.48 -45.36
C THR A 298 16.25 -54.54 -46.00
N PHE A 299 15.73 -53.42 -46.50
CA PHE A 299 14.74 -53.44 -47.56
C PHE A 299 15.03 -52.33 -48.59
N SER A 300 15.01 -52.74 -49.85
CA SER A 300 15.33 -51.95 -51.03
C SER A 300 14.07 -51.27 -51.57
N GLY A 301 14.17 -50.01 -51.97
CA GLY A 301 13.08 -49.25 -52.59
C GLY A 301 13.59 -47.94 -53.18
N THR A 302 13.73 -47.94 -54.51
CA THR A 302 14.09 -46.80 -55.37
C THR A 302 13.12 -45.61 -55.22
N VAL A 303 13.62 -44.37 -55.34
CA VAL A 303 13.10 -43.29 -56.21
C VAL A 303 13.84 -41.95 -55.97
N ALA A 304 14.35 -41.41 -57.07
CA ALA A 304 14.62 -40.02 -57.47
C ALA A 304 15.08 -38.94 -56.45
N VAL A 305 16.27 -38.43 -56.72
CA VAL A 305 16.83 -37.15 -56.24
C VAL A 305 16.12 -35.97 -56.92
N PRO A 306 15.77 -34.92 -56.16
CA PRO A 306 15.88 -33.57 -56.68
C PRO A 306 16.79 -32.66 -55.84
N THR A 307 17.51 -31.86 -56.63
CA THR A 307 18.46 -30.77 -56.41
C THR A 307 18.11 -29.77 -55.28
N PRO A 308 19.11 -29.16 -54.60
CA PRO A 308 18.85 -28.13 -53.60
C PRO A 308 18.44 -26.79 -54.26
N ALA A 309 17.29 -26.25 -53.84
CA ALA A 309 16.82 -24.92 -54.20
C ALA A 309 17.32 -23.86 -53.21
N ALA A 310 17.57 -22.67 -53.77
CA ALA A 310 18.29 -21.51 -53.24
C ALA A 310 17.71 -20.85 -51.96
N PRO A 311 18.53 -20.06 -51.22
CA PRO A 311 18.08 -19.27 -50.07
C PRO A 311 17.24 -18.04 -50.48
N PRO A 312 16.28 -17.59 -49.64
CA PRO A 312 15.53 -16.37 -49.88
C PRO A 312 16.36 -15.09 -49.65
N PRO A 313 16.02 -13.97 -50.33
CA PRO A 313 16.85 -12.78 -50.42
C PRO A 313 16.82 -11.89 -49.16
N PRO A 314 17.87 -11.06 -48.93
CA PRO A 314 17.90 -10.09 -47.84
C PRO A 314 16.99 -8.87 -48.12
N PRO A 315 16.42 -8.22 -47.10
CA PRO A 315 15.68 -6.97 -47.28
C PRO A 315 16.64 -5.80 -47.64
N PRO A 316 16.21 -4.84 -48.48
CA PRO A 316 17.05 -3.77 -49.00
C PRO A 316 17.34 -2.69 -47.96
N LYS A 317 18.58 -2.15 -48.00
CA LYS A 317 18.95 -0.87 -47.39
C LYS A 317 18.81 0.26 -48.41
N SER A 318 18.60 1.47 -47.86
CA SER A 318 18.80 2.81 -48.45
C SER A 318 17.56 3.51 -49.02
N SER A 319 17.15 4.60 -48.37
CA SER A 319 17.26 5.93 -48.99
C SER A 319 17.33 7.01 -47.92
N ALA A 320 18.39 7.81 -47.99
CA ALA A 320 18.57 9.07 -47.32
C ALA A 320 17.91 10.22 -48.12
N PHE A 321 17.91 11.40 -47.49
CA PHE A 321 17.61 12.75 -47.99
C PHE A 321 16.15 13.22 -48.03
N ALA A 322 15.82 14.13 -47.11
CA ALA A 322 15.37 15.48 -47.45
C ALA A 322 15.56 16.42 -46.25
N THR A 323 16.72 17.08 -46.22
CA THR A 323 16.95 18.36 -45.57
C THR A 323 16.02 19.41 -46.16
N SER A 324 15.32 20.16 -45.30
CA SER A 324 14.87 21.51 -45.63
C SER A 324 15.24 22.45 -44.49
N ALA A 325 16.15 23.36 -44.82
CA ALA A 325 16.68 24.41 -43.98
C ALA A 325 15.74 25.63 -44.03
N VAL A 326 15.63 26.34 -42.90
CA VAL A 326 15.06 27.69 -42.80
C VAL A 326 16.12 28.55 -42.06
N PRO A 327 16.36 29.80 -42.50
CA PRO A 327 17.65 30.49 -42.35
C PRO A 327 17.95 31.07 -40.96
N PRO A 328 19.23 31.39 -40.66
CA PRO A 328 19.63 31.97 -39.39
C PRO A 328 19.40 33.49 -39.39
N VAL A 329 18.64 33.98 -38.41
CA VAL A 329 18.60 35.42 -38.08
C VAL A 329 19.73 35.74 -37.11
N ALA A 330 20.35 36.88 -37.38
CA ALA A 330 21.58 37.40 -36.81
C ALA A 330 21.59 37.51 -35.27
N ALA A 331 22.80 37.33 -34.74
CA ALA A 331 23.19 37.50 -33.36
C ALA A 331 23.06 38.95 -32.88
N GLN A 332 22.46 39.13 -31.70
CA GLN A 332 22.93 40.13 -30.73
C GLN A 332 23.45 39.38 -29.50
N ARG A 333 24.73 39.59 -29.23
CA ARG A 333 25.43 39.11 -28.03
C ARG A 333 25.20 40.12 -26.92
N THR A 334 24.71 39.68 -25.77
CA THR A 334 25.03 40.27 -24.46
C THR A 334 24.80 39.24 -23.35
N GLY A 335 25.82 39.03 -22.51
CA GLY A 335 25.65 38.54 -21.13
C GLY A 335 26.00 37.07 -20.89
N ALA A 336 26.90 36.84 -19.93
CA ALA A 336 27.40 35.56 -19.44
C ALA A 336 26.32 34.66 -18.79
N PRO A 337 26.54 33.32 -18.69
CA PRO A 337 25.57 32.42 -18.08
C PRO A 337 25.61 32.51 -16.55
N LEU A 338 24.49 32.93 -15.96
CA LEU A 338 24.15 32.67 -14.56
C LEU A 338 23.51 31.29 -14.48
N ALA A 339 24.02 30.48 -13.55
CA ALA A 339 23.50 29.16 -13.21
C ALA A 339 22.04 29.23 -12.74
N PRO A 340 21.21 28.21 -13.03
CA PRO A 340 19.86 28.12 -12.46
C PRO A 340 19.92 27.85 -10.94
N PRO A 341 18.92 28.30 -10.16
CA PRO A 341 18.90 28.11 -8.71
C PRO A 341 18.73 26.63 -8.38
N ALA A 342 19.48 26.17 -7.39
CA ALA A 342 19.27 24.89 -6.75
C ALA A 342 17.87 24.88 -6.10
N GLU A 343 17.00 23.99 -6.58
CA GLU A 343 15.79 23.64 -5.87
C GLU A 343 16.16 23.01 -4.53
N GLU A 344 15.90 23.77 -3.49
CA GLU A 344 15.92 23.39 -2.09
C GLU A 344 14.92 22.25 -1.88
N ARG A 345 15.40 21.00 -1.99
CA ARG A 345 14.62 19.82 -1.64
C ARG A 345 14.31 19.88 -0.15
N ALA A 346 13.03 20.11 0.15
CA ALA A 346 12.47 19.97 1.47
C ALA A 346 12.96 18.67 2.13
N SER A 347 13.62 18.83 3.28
CA SER A 347 14.01 17.73 4.14
C SER A 347 12.76 16.93 4.51
N THR A 348 12.65 15.70 4.02
CA THR A 348 11.67 14.73 4.51
C THR A 348 12.11 14.30 5.91
N GLN A 349 11.79 15.13 6.90
CA GLN A 349 11.90 14.78 8.31
C GLN A 349 10.83 13.75 8.63
N PHE A 350 11.13 12.49 8.31
CA PHE A 350 10.29 11.34 8.64
C PHE A 350 10.47 11.01 10.12
N ILE A 351 9.39 11.17 10.89
CA ILE A 351 9.29 10.73 12.28
C ILE A 351 8.82 9.27 12.26
N PRO A 352 9.62 8.28 12.68
CA PRO A 352 9.21 6.89 12.65
C PRO A 352 8.15 6.59 13.73
N PRO A 353 7.15 5.73 13.46
CA PRO A 353 6.14 5.32 14.43
C PRO A 353 6.79 4.50 15.55
N SER A 354 6.59 4.93 16.79
CA SER A 354 7.01 4.19 17.98
C SER A 354 5.99 3.11 18.31
N GLY A 355 6.28 1.86 17.93
CA GLY A 355 5.54 0.72 18.44
C GLY A 355 5.62 -0.49 17.54
N ILE A 356 6.56 -1.39 17.84
CA ILE A 356 6.39 -2.85 17.93
C ILE A 356 7.56 -3.37 18.79
N SER A 357 7.21 -3.98 19.93
CA SER A 357 8.10 -4.43 21.00
C SER A 357 8.85 -5.73 20.68
N THR A 358 10.08 -5.87 21.19
CA THR A 358 10.61 -7.15 21.72
C THR A 358 11.50 -6.92 22.95
N ARG A 359 10.90 -7.14 24.11
CA ARG A 359 11.41 -7.74 25.35
C ARG A 359 12.93 -8.05 25.44
N ALA A 360 13.63 -7.27 26.27
CA ALA A 360 14.69 -7.74 27.16
C ALA A 360 14.74 -6.80 28.37
N ALA A 361 14.47 -7.31 29.57
CA ALA A 361 14.57 -6.58 30.81
C ALA A 361 16.06 -6.40 31.16
N GLY A 362 16.59 -5.21 30.87
CA GLY A 362 17.89 -4.74 31.33
C GLY A 362 17.75 -3.33 31.92
N PRO A 363 18.76 -2.84 32.66
CA PRO A 363 18.78 -1.47 33.16
C PRO A 363 18.55 -0.47 32.01
N PRO A 364 17.97 0.72 32.29
CA PRO A 364 17.63 1.69 31.27
C PRO A 364 18.86 1.98 30.38
N PRO A 365 18.74 1.90 29.04
CA PRO A 365 19.88 2.09 28.16
C PRO A 365 20.44 3.50 28.37
N THR A 366 21.75 3.55 28.63
CA THR A 366 22.49 4.81 28.71
C THR A 366 22.36 5.58 27.39
N ASP A 367 22.52 6.90 27.43
CA ASP A 367 22.44 7.71 26.20
C ASP A 367 23.52 7.32 25.17
N GLU A 368 24.63 6.76 25.63
CA GLU A 368 25.63 6.12 24.75
C GLU A 368 25.05 4.88 24.04
N ALA A 369 24.42 3.95 24.77
CA ALA A 369 23.82 2.75 24.17
C ALA A 369 22.78 3.10 23.09
N LYS A 370 21.98 4.16 23.30
CA LYS A 370 21.03 4.66 22.29
C LYS A 370 21.73 5.15 21.03
N LYS A 371 22.85 5.86 21.15
CA LYS A 371 23.65 6.32 20.00
C LYS A 371 24.27 5.16 19.23
N HIS A 372 24.74 4.13 19.93
CA HIS A 372 25.23 2.90 19.30
C HIS A 372 24.11 2.14 18.55
N ASP A 373 22.91 2.07 19.14
CA ASP A 373 21.74 1.47 18.50
C ASP A 373 21.28 2.27 17.27
N GLU A 374 21.27 3.60 17.34
CA GLU A 374 20.97 4.47 16.20
C GLU A 374 21.98 4.27 15.08
N ALA A 375 23.27 4.28 15.41
CA ALA A 375 24.35 4.06 14.44
C ALA A 375 24.22 2.70 13.75
N ARG A 376 23.91 1.63 14.49
CA ARG A 376 23.69 0.30 13.90
C ARG A 376 22.48 0.28 12.97
N ARG A 377 21.36 0.88 13.39
CA ARG A 377 20.13 0.95 12.56
C ARG A 377 20.37 1.75 11.29
N PHE A 378 21.09 2.87 11.38
CA PHE A 378 21.38 3.72 10.23
C PHE A 378 22.36 3.07 9.24
N ALA A 379 23.41 2.40 9.73
CA ALA A 379 24.28 1.58 8.91
C ALA A 379 23.49 0.49 8.15
N ARG A 380 22.61 -0.24 8.85
CA ARG A 380 21.77 -1.29 8.25
C ARG A 380 20.87 -0.73 7.14
N LEU A 381 20.27 0.44 7.36
CA LEU A 381 19.43 1.11 6.38
C LEU A 381 20.21 1.40 5.09
N LEU A 382 21.32 2.15 5.20
CA LEU A 382 22.14 2.55 4.06
C LEU A 382 22.64 1.34 3.25
N VAL A 383 23.13 0.32 3.94
CA VAL A 383 23.62 -0.89 3.26
C VAL A 383 22.49 -1.70 2.60
N SER A 384 21.29 -1.71 3.19
CA SER A 384 20.12 -2.34 2.57
C SER A 384 19.69 -1.62 1.29
N GLU A 385 19.82 -0.30 1.23
CA GLU A 385 19.56 0.47 0.01
C GLU A 385 20.56 0.15 -1.10
N ILE A 386 21.86 0.04 -0.79
CA ILE A 386 22.87 -0.41 -1.77
C ILE A 386 22.45 -1.76 -2.37
N LYS A 387 22.03 -2.71 -1.53
CA LYS A 387 21.58 -4.03 -1.99
C LYS A 387 20.34 -3.93 -2.88
N LEU A 388 19.36 -3.12 -2.48
CA LEU A 388 18.10 -2.95 -3.20
C LEU A 388 18.32 -2.43 -4.63
N TYR A 389 19.20 -1.46 -4.81
CA TYR A 389 19.45 -0.85 -6.12
C TYR A 389 20.48 -1.61 -6.98
N ASN A 390 21.33 -2.44 -6.37
CA ASN A 390 22.43 -3.11 -7.05
C ASN A 390 22.42 -4.64 -6.90
N GLU A 391 21.25 -5.27 -6.78
CA GLU A 391 21.11 -6.70 -6.49
C GLU A 391 21.92 -7.60 -7.44
N ALA A 392 21.87 -7.33 -8.76
CA ALA A 392 22.63 -8.10 -9.74
C ALA A 392 24.16 -7.95 -9.58
N LYS A 393 24.64 -6.75 -9.21
CA LYS A 393 26.07 -6.51 -8.96
C LYS A 393 26.52 -7.15 -7.65
N VAL A 394 25.66 -7.16 -6.62
CA VAL A 394 25.93 -7.83 -5.34
C VAL A 394 26.09 -9.33 -5.56
N GLU A 395 25.16 -9.95 -6.29
CA GLU A 395 25.21 -11.39 -6.60
C GLU A 395 26.47 -11.75 -7.39
N GLN A 396 26.83 -10.94 -8.40
CA GLN A 396 28.07 -11.15 -9.15
C GLN A 396 29.31 -10.93 -8.29
N GLY A 397 29.29 -9.92 -7.42
CA GLY A 397 30.42 -9.60 -6.54
C GLY A 397 30.66 -10.65 -5.47
N ARG A 398 29.61 -11.30 -4.97
CA ARG A 398 29.74 -12.47 -4.08
C ARG A 398 30.44 -13.63 -4.77
N LYS A 399 30.11 -13.89 -6.05
CA LYS A 399 30.72 -14.98 -6.84
C LYS A 399 32.19 -14.71 -7.15
N ASN A 400 32.50 -13.48 -7.52
CA ASN A 400 33.84 -13.07 -7.92
C ASN A 400 34.72 -12.64 -6.74
N LYS A 401 34.13 -12.46 -5.54
CA LYS A 401 34.77 -11.90 -4.35
C LYS A 401 35.36 -10.50 -4.62
N ASP A 402 34.61 -9.66 -5.33
CA ASP A 402 35.01 -8.31 -5.76
C ASP A 402 34.00 -7.21 -5.35
N LEU A 403 33.18 -7.46 -4.31
CA LEU A 403 32.07 -6.56 -3.93
C LEU A 403 32.52 -5.11 -3.69
N TYR A 404 33.65 -4.89 -3.01
CA TYR A 404 34.11 -3.55 -2.69
C TYR A 404 34.49 -2.75 -3.93
N GLU A 405 35.22 -3.37 -4.87
CA GLU A 405 35.60 -2.72 -6.12
C GLU A 405 34.38 -2.46 -7.01
N ARG A 406 33.47 -3.44 -7.09
CA ARG A 406 32.29 -3.37 -7.97
C ARG A 406 31.25 -2.36 -7.52
N LEU A 407 31.10 -2.16 -6.21
CA LEU A 407 30.12 -1.25 -5.60
C LEU A 407 30.77 -0.02 -4.96
N LYS A 408 32.02 0.27 -5.32
CA LYS A 408 32.83 1.31 -4.70
C LYS A 408 32.10 2.65 -4.59
N GLU A 409 31.48 3.11 -5.67
CA GLU A 409 30.77 4.40 -5.70
C GLU A 409 29.58 4.46 -4.73
N ASP A 410 28.80 3.38 -4.67
CA ASP A 410 27.60 3.30 -3.81
C ASP A 410 27.98 3.12 -2.33
N ILE A 411 29.05 2.35 -2.06
CA ILE A 411 29.61 2.16 -0.73
C ILE A 411 30.20 3.47 -0.19
N ASP A 412 30.99 4.19 -1.01
CA ASP A 412 31.62 5.44 -0.59
C ASP A 412 30.57 6.53 -0.34
N ARG A 413 29.54 6.64 -1.19
CA ARG A 413 28.43 7.59 -1.00
C ARG A 413 27.67 7.29 0.29
N SER A 414 27.33 6.03 0.52
CA SER A 414 26.61 5.62 1.74
C SER A 414 27.47 5.80 2.98
N ARG A 415 28.78 5.58 2.89
CA ARG A 415 29.73 5.85 3.97
C ARG A 415 29.78 7.32 4.33
N GLN A 416 29.77 8.21 3.34
CA GLN A 416 29.72 9.65 3.59
C GLN A 416 28.45 10.05 4.36
N MET A 417 27.28 9.56 3.94
CA MET A 417 26.01 9.83 4.64
C MET A 417 26.03 9.31 6.08
N TYR A 418 26.63 8.14 6.29
CA TYR A 418 26.85 7.58 7.62
C TYR A 418 27.72 8.48 8.49
N ASP A 419 28.83 8.97 7.94
CA ASP A 419 29.80 9.80 8.64
C ASP A 419 29.27 11.20 9.01
N GLU A 420 28.36 11.75 8.19
CA GLU A 420 27.68 13.02 8.44
C GLU A 420 26.67 12.94 9.59
N ARG A 421 25.94 11.81 9.70
CA ARG A 421 24.89 11.65 10.71
C ARG A 421 25.41 11.11 12.05
N ILE A 422 26.43 10.25 12.03
CA ILE A 422 26.93 9.58 13.23
C ILE A 422 28.16 10.32 13.78
N SER A 423 28.06 10.74 15.05
CA SER A 423 29.14 11.43 15.76
C SER A 423 30.44 10.62 15.77
N GLN A 424 31.58 11.32 15.71
CA GLN A 424 32.90 10.71 15.61
C GLN A 424 33.22 9.77 16.80
N ASP A 425 32.68 10.04 17.99
CA ASP A 425 32.90 9.22 19.20
C ASP A 425 32.36 7.79 19.03
N VAL A 426 31.17 7.65 18.44
CA VAL A 426 30.56 6.35 18.14
C VAL A 426 31.32 5.64 17.02
N ARG A 427 31.77 6.38 16.01
CA ARG A 427 32.55 5.82 14.88
C ARG A 427 33.93 5.33 15.30
N LYS A 428 34.56 5.97 16.28
CA LYS A 428 35.83 5.52 16.87
C LYS A 428 35.66 4.26 17.72
N ALA A 429 34.51 4.12 18.38
CA ALA A 429 34.24 2.99 19.26
C ALA A 429 33.89 1.69 18.49
N SER A 430 33.19 1.78 17.36
CA SER A 430 32.83 0.60 16.54
C SER A 430 32.53 0.96 15.09
N ASN A 431 32.83 0.06 14.16
CA ASN A 431 32.61 0.24 12.73
C ASN A 431 31.34 -0.46 12.25
N TYR A 432 30.18 0.02 12.73
CA TYR A 432 28.88 -0.60 12.39
C TYR A 432 28.56 -0.61 10.89
N PHE A 433 29.11 0.34 10.15
CA PHE A 433 28.96 0.38 8.70
C PHE A 433 29.63 -0.80 8.02
N TYR A 434 30.87 -1.14 8.44
CA TYR A 434 31.55 -2.34 7.94
C TYR A 434 30.83 -3.63 8.34
N ASP A 435 30.36 -3.72 9.59
CA ASP A 435 29.64 -4.90 10.07
C ASP A 435 28.39 -5.19 9.24
N GLU A 436 27.60 -4.15 8.92
CA GLU A 436 26.41 -4.31 8.09
C GLU A 436 26.75 -4.54 6.61
N LEU A 437 27.86 -4.00 6.08
CA LEU A 437 28.37 -4.35 4.75
C LEU A 437 28.64 -5.86 4.63
N VAL A 438 29.37 -6.42 5.60
CA VAL A 438 29.65 -7.87 5.66
C VAL A 438 28.34 -8.64 5.79
N ARG A 439 27.46 -8.24 6.72
CA ARG A 439 26.23 -8.96 7.03
C ARG A 439 25.22 -8.96 5.88
N ILE A 440 25.04 -7.82 5.21
CA ILE A 440 23.96 -7.64 4.22
C ILE A 440 24.47 -7.85 2.79
N LEU A 441 25.60 -7.23 2.42
CA LEU A 441 26.13 -7.37 1.06
C LEU A 441 26.92 -8.67 0.91
N ALA A 442 27.72 -9.04 1.90
CA ALA A 442 28.58 -10.21 1.85
C ALA A 442 27.96 -11.48 2.47
N ASP A 443 26.72 -11.40 2.97
CA ASP A 443 25.99 -12.51 3.61
C ASP A 443 26.73 -13.14 4.82
N GLY A 444 27.55 -12.34 5.49
CA GLY A 444 28.41 -12.77 6.59
C GLY A 444 29.81 -13.23 6.17
N ASP A 445 30.10 -13.38 4.87
CA ASP A 445 31.44 -13.76 4.38
C ASP A 445 32.31 -12.53 4.09
N THR A 446 33.27 -12.25 4.97
CA THR A 446 34.24 -11.16 4.77
C THR A 446 35.08 -11.33 3.51
N ALA A 447 35.34 -12.58 3.07
CA ALA A 447 36.16 -12.82 1.89
C ALA A 447 35.43 -12.41 0.59
N ALA A 448 34.10 -12.33 0.60
CA ALA A 448 33.33 -11.86 -0.55
C ALA A 448 33.48 -10.35 -0.79
N LEU A 449 33.98 -9.58 0.20
CA LEU A 449 34.24 -8.15 0.02
C LEU A 449 35.41 -7.87 -0.94
N GLY A 450 36.36 -8.79 -1.08
CA GLY A 450 37.54 -8.60 -1.93
C GLY A 450 38.53 -7.56 -1.40
N LEU A 451 38.55 -7.37 -0.07
CA LEU A 451 39.46 -6.46 0.63
C LEU A 451 40.78 -7.12 1.02
#